data_AF-A0A3A5WW73-F1
#
_entry.id   AF-A0A3A5WW73-F1
#
_cell.length_a   1.000
_cell.length_b   1.000
_cell.length_c   1.000
_cell.angle_alpha   90.00
_cell.angle_beta   90.00
_cell.angle_gamma   90.00
#
_symmetry.space_group_name_H-M   'P 1'
#
loop_
_entity.id
_entity.type
_entity.pdbx_description
1 polymer ?
#
loop_
_entity_poly.entity_id
_entity_poly.type
_entity_poly.pdbx_seq_one_letter_code
_entity_poly.pdbx_strand_id
1 'polypeptide(L)'
;MGLTRSAVIGLMAWGIMTVMHVKHELAIGVGIFSAFLAESMIQANARSHLRHKATSLQTELNIAIDQICDMKRALDVTTKDLRNALDELHRRDAVGSPAARELLARQEEAMEAQKVALDRSTDRSFETLESLERMIISQGQQTSRVQEVLSMVLEKLALEPRQHINMHDSVLTQENHSTPAMTDDLISLMG
;
A
#
# COMPACT_ATOMS: atom_id res chain seq x y z
N MET A 1 -19.37 52.61 -48.38
CA MET A 1 -19.71 51.71 -49.51
C MET A 1 -21.23 51.47 -49.67
N GLY A 2 -22.11 51.86 -48.74
CA GLY A 2 -23.57 51.72 -48.89
C GLY A 2 -24.20 52.75 -49.84
N LEU A 3 -23.89 54.04 -49.61
CA LEU A 3 -24.33 55.17 -50.44
C LEU A 3 -24.11 55.00 -51.96
N THR A 4 -22.99 54.38 -52.36
CA THR A 4 -22.70 54.16 -53.79
C THR A 4 -23.57 53.05 -54.38
N ARG A 5 -23.97 52.05 -53.60
CA ARG A 5 -24.83 50.94 -54.06
C ARG A 5 -26.29 51.35 -54.11
N SER A 6 -26.76 52.09 -53.12
CA SER A 6 -28.14 52.61 -53.10
C SER A 6 -28.36 53.64 -54.21
N ALA A 7 -27.37 54.48 -54.51
CA ALA A 7 -27.41 55.41 -55.64
C ALA A 7 -27.51 54.68 -56.98
N VAL A 8 -26.77 53.57 -57.18
CA VAL A 8 -26.86 52.76 -58.41
C VAL A 8 -28.25 52.13 -58.55
N ILE A 9 -28.83 51.61 -57.47
CA ILE A 9 -30.19 51.03 -57.49
C ILE A 9 -31.24 52.10 -57.79
N GLY A 10 -31.13 53.28 -57.19
CA GLY A 10 -32.02 54.41 -57.47
C GLY A 10 -31.94 54.90 -58.90
N LEU A 11 -30.72 54.99 -59.46
CA LEU A 11 -30.49 55.36 -60.85
C LEU A 11 -31.03 54.31 -61.84
N MET A 12 -30.87 53.03 -61.54
CA MET A 12 -31.44 51.95 -62.34
C MET A 12 -32.97 51.96 -62.32
N ALA A 13 -33.58 52.14 -61.14
CA ALA A 13 -35.04 52.23 -61.01
C ALA A 13 -35.61 53.46 -61.73
N TRP A 14 -34.92 54.60 -61.63
CA TRP A 14 -35.25 55.81 -62.38
C TRP A 14 -35.16 55.58 -63.89
N GLY A 15 -34.07 54.97 -64.38
CA GLY A 15 -33.86 54.66 -65.80
C GLY A 15 -34.91 53.69 -66.38
N ILE A 16 -35.36 52.72 -65.60
CA ILE A 16 -36.45 51.81 -66.02
C ILE A 16 -37.79 52.57 -66.15
N MET A 17 -38.09 53.47 -65.20
CA MET A 17 -39.32 54.26 -65.22
C MET A 17 -39.37 55.28 -66.36
N THR A 18 -38.22 55.86 -66.75
CA THR A 18 -38.15 56.77 -67.89
C THR A 18 -38.32 56.03 -69.23
N VAL A 19 -37.80 54.81 -69.36
CA VAL A 19 -38.03 53.93 -70.53
C VAL A 19 -39.52 53.54 -70.66
N MET A 20 -40.25 53.40 -69.54
CA MET A 20 -41.69 53.14 -69.52
C MET A 20 -42.57 54.39 -69.78
N HIS A 21 -42.00 55.54 -70.15
CA HIS A 21 -42.73 56.78 -70.42
C HIS A 21 -43.55 57.32 -69.23
N VAL A 22 -43.14 57.01 -68.00
CA VAL A 22 -43.74 57.57 -66.78
C VAL A 22 -43.33 59.05 -66.63
N LYS A 23 -44.23 59.88 -66.07
CA LYS A 23 -43.97 61.30 -65.78
C LYS A 23 -42.66 61.45 -65.01
N HIS A 24 -41.76 62.32 -65.49
CA HIS A 24 -40.41 62.49 -64.94
C HIS A 24 -40.39 62.87 -63.45
N GLU A 25 -41.35 63.68 -62.99
CA GLU A 25 -41.49 64.05 -61.57
C GLU A 25 -41.73 62.83 -60.67
N LEU A 26 -42.53 61.87 -61.17
CA LEU A 26 -42.85 60.65 -60.44
C LEU A 26 -41.70 59.64 -60.48
N ALA A 27 -40.98 59.55 -61.61
CA ALA A 27 -39.83 58.67 -61.77
C ALA A 27 -38.69 59.01 -60.80
N ILE A 28 -38.40 60.31 -60.59
CA ILE A 28 -37.35 60.75 -59.64
C ILE A 28 -37.73 60.36 -58.20
N GLY A 29 -39.00 60.57 -57.83
CA GLY A 29 -39.51 60.16 -56.51
C GLY A 29 -39.37 58.66 -56.27
N VAL A 30 -39.70 57.84 -57.27
CA VAL A 30 -39.55 56.37 -57.19
C VAL A 30 -38.09 55.96 -57.05
N GLY A 31 -37.16 56.58 -57.80
CA GLY A 31 -35.73 56.26 -57.71
C GLY A 31 -35.11 56.57 -56.34
N ILE A 32 -35.46 57.72 -55.75
CA ILE A 32 -35.00 58.09 -54.39
C ILE A 32 -35.61 57.14 -53.35
N PHE A 33 -36.90 56.84 -53.47
CA PHE A 33 -37.60 55.95 -52.55
C PHE A 33 -37.06 54.52 -52.62
N SER A 34 -36.77 53.99 -53.81
CA SER A 34 -36.19 52.67 -53.99
C SER A 34 -34.76 52.59 -53.44
N ALA A 35 -33.96 53.63 -53.62
CA ALA A 35 -32.61 53.71 -53.04
C ALA A 35 -32.65 53.68 -51.50
N PHE A 36 -33.56 54.45 -50.90
CA PHE A 36 -33.72 54.50 -49.45
C PHE A 36 -34.23 53.18 -48.86
N LEU A 37 -35.22 52.54 -49.50
CA LEU A 37 -35.72 51.24 -49.07
C LEU A 37 -34.67 50.14 -49.21
N ALA A 38 -33.93 50.10 -50.31
CA ALA A 38 -32.87 49.12 -50.51
C ALA A 38 -31.78 49.24 -49.44
N GLU A 39 -31.31 50.45 -49.15
CA GLU A 39 -30.32 50.68 -48.10
C GLU A 39 -30.88 50.30 -46.72
N SER A 40 -32.12 50.68 -46.43
CA SER A 40 -32.78 50.36 -45.14
C SER A 40 -32.91 48.86 -44.92
N MET A 41 -33.32 48.09 -45.95
CA MET A 41 -33.43 46.63 -45.86
C MET A 41 -32.08 45.95 -45.71
N ILE A 42 -31.07 46.37 -46.48
CA ILE A 42 -29.72 45.79 -46.42
C ILE A 42 -29.08 46.09 -45.06
N GLN A 43 -29.23 47.31 -44.55
CA GLN A 43 -28.69 47.71 -43.26
C GLN A 43 -29.41 47.01 -42.10
N ALA A 44 -30.73 46.85 -42.17
CA ALA A 44 -31.49 46.09 -41.19
C ALA A 44 -31.05 44.62 -41.14
N ASN A 45 -30.85 43.99 -42.30
CA ASN A 45 -30.43 42.59 -42.39
C ASN A 45 -28.97 42.38 -41.92
N ALA A 46 -28.08 43.32 -42.24
CA ALA A 46 -26.70 43.28 -41.73
C ALA A 46 -26.68 43.43 -40.20
N ARG A 47 -27.51 44.33 -39.65
CA ARG A 47 -27.59 44.56 -38.21
C ARG A 47 -28.22 43.38 -37.47
N SER A 48 -29.26 42.75 -38.01
CA SER A 48 -29.87 41.56 -37.41
C SER A 48 -28.88 40.39 -37.39
N HIS A 49 -28.16 40.14 -38.49
CA HIS A 49 -27.17 39.09 -38.57
C HIS A 49 -25.99 39.31 -37.60
N LEU A 50 -25.47 40.54 -37.50
CA LEU A 50 -24.44 40.87 -36.52
C LEU A 50 -24.95 40.72 -35.08
N ARG A 51 -26.20 41.11 -34.81
CA ARG A 51 -26.82 40.95 -33.50
C ARG A 51 -26.97 39.48 -33.12
N HIS A 52 -27.39 38.62 -34.07
CA HIS A 52 -27.47 37.18 -33.84
C HIS A 52 -26.11 36.56 -33.55
N LYS A 53 -25.06 36.95 -34.30
CA LYS A 53 -23.69 36.51 -34.02
C LYS A 53 -23.18 36.99 -32.67
N ALA A 54 -23.48 38.23 -32.28
CA ALA A 54 -23.12 38.75 -30.97
C ALA A 54 -23.82 37.97 -29.85
N THR A 55 -25.11 37.66 -30.01
CA THR A 55 -25.85 36.87 -29.02
C THR A 55 -25.40 35.41 -28.97
N SER A 56 -25.02 34.81 -30.10
CA SER A 56 -24.50 33.43 -30.11
C SER A 56 -23.14 33.36 -29.44
N LEU A 57 -22.22 34.28 -29.76
CA LEU A 57 -20.93 34.37 -29.07
C LEU A 57 -21.09 34.60 -27.57
N GLN A 58 -22.02 35.47 -27.17
CA GLN A 58 -22.31 35.73 -25.76
C GLN A 58 -22.78 34.46 -25.05
N THR A 59 -23.62 33.66 -25.72
CA THR A 59 -24.13 32.40 -25.18
C THR A 59 -23.01 31.37 -25.06
N GLU A 60 -22.18 31.21 -26.10
CA GLU A 60 -21.02 30.31 -26.08
C GLU A 60 -20.01 30.71 -24.99
N LEU A 61 -19.74 32.01 -24.83
CA LEU A 61 -18.88 32.51 -23.76
C LEU A 61 -19.45 32.19 -22.38
N ASN A 62 -20.75 32.35 -22.17
CA ASN A 62 -21.39 32.03 -20.90
C ASN A 62 -21.27 30.54 -20.58
N ILE A 63 -21.49 29.67 -21.57
CA ILE A 63 -21.31 28.22 -21.43
C ILE A 63 -19.85 27.88 -21.11
N ALA A 64 -18.89 28.52 -21.79
CA ALA A 64 -17.47 28.30 -21.53
C ALA A 64 -17.07 28.75 -20.11
N ILE A 65 -17.63 29.85 -19.60
CA ILE A 65 -17.42 30.31 -18.22
C ILE A 65 -17.94 29.27 -17.23
N ASP A 66 -19.15 28.74 -17.43
CA ASP A 66 -19.72 27.71 -16.56
C ASP A 66 -18.84 26.45 -16.56
N GLN A 67 -18.36 26.01 -17.72
CA GLN A 67 -17.44 24.87 -17.83
C GLN A 67 -16.11 25.11 -17.11
N ILE A 68 -15.55 26.31 -17.20
CA ILE A 68 -14.32 26.67 -16.48
C ILE A 68 -14.55 26.64 -14.97
N CYS A 69 -15.71 27.13 -14.51
CA CYS A 69 -16.10 27.07 -13.10
C CYS A 69 -16.22 25.62 -12.60
N ASP A 70 -16.85 24.74 -13.39
CA ASP A 70 -16.97 23.32 -13.05
C ASP A 70 -15.61 22.63 -13.01
N MET A 71 -14.74 22.89 -14.00
CA MET A 71 -13.39 22.34 -14.05
C MET A 71 -12.54 22.82 -12.87
N LYS A 72 -12.64 24.11 -12.50
CA LYS A 72 -11.98 24.65 -11.30
C LYS A 72 -12.46 23.93 -10.05
N ARG A 73 -13.76 23.69 -9.91
CA ARG A 73 -14.31 22.95 -8.77
C ARG A 73 -13.81 21.51 -8.71
N ALA A 74 -13.77 20.82 -9.85
CA ALA A 74 -13.22 19.46 -9.93
C ALA A 74 -11.73 19.42 -9.54
N LEU A 75 -10.95 20.42 -9.97
CA LEU A 75 -9.55 20.55 -9.62
C LEU A 75 -9.35 20.83 -8.12
N ASP A 76 -10.17 21.69 -7.52
CA ASP A 76 -10.13 21.97 -6.08
C ASP A 76 -10.45 20.72 -5.25
N VAL A 77 -11.44 19.93 -5.66
CA VAL A 77 -11.77 18.64 -5.02
C VAL A 77 -10.60 17.67 -5.16
N THR A 78 -10.06 17.51 -6.36
CA THR A 78 -8.92 16.62 -6.62
C THR A 78 -7.70 17.02 -5.79
N THR A 79 -7.41 18.32 -5.68
CA THR A 79 -6.30 18.85 -4.88
C THR A 79 -6.50 18.56 -3.39
N LYS A 80 -7.74 18.67 -2.90
CA LYS A 80 -8.08 18.31 -1.53
C LYS A 80 -7.90 16.81 -1.28
N ASP A 81 -8.36 15.97 -2.20
CA ASP A 81 -8.23 14.52 -2.09
C ASP A 81 -6.75 14.08 -2.13
N LEU A 82 -5.94 14.69 -3.00
CA LEU A 82 -4.49 14.49 -3.04
C LEU A 82 -3.81 14.90 -1.73
N ARG A 83 -4.19 16.05 -1.15
CA ARG A 83 -3.67 16.46 0.18
C ARG A 83 -4.06 15.47 1.25
N ASN A 84 -5.31 15.02 1.30
CA ASN A 84 -5.76 14.03 2.28
C ASN A 84 -5.02 12.70 2.10
N ALA A 85 -4.83 12.26 0.86
CA ALA A 85 -4.07 11.05 0.56
C ALA A 85 -2.59 11.18 0.97
N LEU A 86 -2.00 12.35 0.76
CA LEU A 86 -0.63 12.66 1.20
C LEU A 86 -0.53 12.66 2.73
N ASP A 87 -1.48 13.27 3.43
CA ASP A 87 -1.52 13.28 4.90
C ASP A 87 -1.69 11.86 5.46
N GLU A 88 -2.52 11.03 4.82
CA GLU A 88 -2.68 9.63 5.19
C GLU A 88 -1.40 8.82 4.93
N LEU A 89 -0.70 9.08 3.82
CA LEU A 89 0.57 8.44 3.52
C LEU A 89 1.64 8.85 4.53
N HIS A 90 1.76 10.14 4.84
CA HIS A 90 2.65 10.62 5.90
C HIS A 90 2.30 10.02 7.26
N ARG A 91 1.01 9.88 7.60
CA ARG A 91 0.59 9.21 8.83
C ARG A 91 1.02 7.74 8.82
N ARG A 92 0.86 7.03 7.71
CA ARG A 92 1.30 5.63 7.56
C ARG A 92 2.81 5.48 7.61
N ASP A 93 3.56 6.38 7.02
CA ASP A 93 5.02 6.36 7.08
C ASP A 93 5.52 6.71 8.49
N ALA A 94 4.87 7.69 9.14
CA ALA A 94 5.14 8.05 10.53
C ALA A 94 4.75 6.95 11.54
N VAL A 95 3.83 6.05 11.21
CA VAL A 95 3.47 4.90 12.07
C VAL A 95 4.27 3.64 11.69
N GLY A 96 4.45 3.38 10.40
CA GLY A 96 5.10 2.18 9.87
C GLY A 96 6.62 2.20 10.04
N SER A 97 7.28 3.34 9.83
CA SER A 97 8.74 3.46 9.99
C SER A 97 9.22 3.26 11.43
N PRO A 98 8.60 3.85 12.48
CA PRO A 98 9.00 3.58 13.86
C PRO A 98 8.55 2.21 14.37
N ALA A 99 7.36 1.72 14.03
CA ALA A 99 6.92 0.38 14.45
C ALA A 99 7.80 -0.72 13.84
N ALA A 100 8.23 -0.58 12.58
CA ALA A 100 9.18 -1.49 11.95
C ALA A 100 10.58 -1.40 12.57
N ARG A 101 11.05 -0.19 12.91
CA ARG A 101 12.32 0.01 13.62
C ARG A 101 12.31 -0.59 15.03
N GLU A 102 11.23 -0.42 15.78
CA GLU A 102 11.08 -0.99 17.12
C GLU A 102 10.97 -2.52 17.06
N LEU A 103 10.27 -3.08 16.08
CA LEU A 103 10.21 -4.53 15.87
C LEU A 103 11.58 -5.10 15.50
N LEU A 104 12.33 -4.42 14.61
CA LEU A 104 13.69 -4.81 14.26
C LEU A 104 14.65 -4.74 15.46
N ALA A 105 14.57 -3.68 16.26
CA ALA A 105 15.37 -3.54 17.48
C ALA A 105 15.07 -4.67 18.49
N ARG A 106 13.78 -5.02 18.67
CA ARG A 106 13.39 -6.15 19.53
C ARG A 106 13.85 -7.50 18.97
N GLN A 107 13.84 -7.67 17.64
CA GLN A 107 14.37 -8.88 17.00
C GLN A 107 15.88 -8.98 17.13
N GLU A 108 16.60 -7.88 17.03
CA GLU A 108 18.05 -7.80 17.23
C GLU A 108 18.44 -8.18 18.66
N GLU A 109 17.77 -7.62 19.66
CA GLU A 109 17.99 -7.94 21.09
C GLU A 109 17.67 -9.41 21.40
N ALA A 110 16.56 -9.94 20.85
CA ALA A 110 16.22 -11.35 21.02
C ALA A 110 17.24 -12.29 20.35
N MET A 111 17.77 -11.91 19.18
CA MET A 111 18.77 -12.68 18.45
C MET A 111 20.11 -12.68 19.18
N GLU A 112 20.51 -11.56 19.78
CA GLU A 112 21.72 -11.47 20.60
C GLU A 112 21.59 -12.35 21.86
N ALA A 113 20.45 -12.29 22.55
CA ALA A 113 20.18 -13.16 23.69
C ALA A 113 20.21 -14.66 23.31
N GLN A 114 19.64 -15.01 22.15
CA GLN A 114 19.67 -16.38 21.63
C GLN A 114 21.09 -16.83 21.28
N LYS A 115 21.90 -15.96 20.67
CA LYS A 115 23.30 -16.23 20.36
C LYS A 115 24.12 -16.53 21.62
N VAL A 116 23.95 -15.71 22.65
CA VAL A 116 24.63 -15.90 23.96
C VAL A 116 24.19 -17.21 24.63
N ALA A 117 22.91 -17.57 24.54
CA ALA A 117 22.41 -18.83 25.07
C ALA A 117 22.98 -20.06 24.32
N LEU A 118 23.09 -19.97 22.98
CA LEU A 118 23.65 -21.03 22.14
C LEU A 118 25.14 -21.26 22.43
N ASP A 119 25.91 -20.18 22.60
CA ASP A 119 27.34 -20.22 22.91
C ASP A 119 27.57 -20.96 24.25
N ARG A 120 26.83 -20.57 25.30
CA ARG A 120 26.88 -21.26 26.60
C ARG A 120 26.44 -22.72 26.55
N SER A 121 25.46 -23.05 25.71
CA SER A 121 25.03 -24.44 25.52
C SER A 121 26.09 -25.26 24.81
N THR A 122 26.81 -24.66 23.88
CA THR A 122 27.90 -25.30 23.13
C THR A 122 29.08 -25.58 24.05
N ASP A 123 29.49 -24.60 24.86
CA ASP A 123 30.54 -24.78 25.87
C ASP A 123 30.21 -25.89 26.86
N ARG A 124 28.97 -25.89 27.40
CA ARG A 124 28.50 -26.95 28.30
C ARG A 124 28.53 -28.32 27.61
N SER A 125 28.14 -28.39 26.35
CA SER A 125 28.16 -29.65 25.59
C SER A 125 29.60 -30.17 25.41
N PHE A 126 30.55 -29.28 25.15
CA PHE A 126 31.98 -29.63 25.08
C PHE A 126 32.52 -30.12 26.42
N GLU A 127 32.19 -29.43 27.52
CA GLU A 127 32.58 -29.85 28.87
C GLU A 127 31.98 -31.22 29.24
N THR A 128 30.72 -31.49 28.88
CA THR A 128 30.12 -32.80 29.11
C THR A 128 30.77 -33.91 28.28
N LEU A 129 31.15 -33.62 27.04
CA LEU A 129 31.89 -34.57 26.19
C LEU A 129 33.26 -34.87 26.78
N GLU A 130 33.98 -33.86 27.25
CA GLU A 130 35.27 -34.04 27.93
C GLU A 130 35.12 -34.84 29.24
N SER A 131 34.07 -34.58 30.01
CA SER A 131 33.77 -35.35 31.23
C SER A 131 33.42 -36.81 30.90
N LEU A 132 32.69 -37.07 29.82
CA LEU A 132 32.40 -38.41 29.34
C LEU A 132 33.67 -39.12 28.87
N GLU A 133 34.55 -38.43 28.14
CA GLU A 133 35.84 -38.96 27.72
C GLU A 133 36.70 -39.36 28.94
N ARG A 134 36.84 -38.48 29.93
CA ARG A 134 37.58 -38.77 31.17
C ARG A 134 36.93 -39.92 31.96
N MET A 135 35.61 -40.02 31.96
CA MET A 135 34.89 -41.13 32.58
C MET A 135 35.12 -42.46 31.84
N ILE A 136 35.13 -42.46 30.51
CA ILE A 136 35.41 -43.66 29.71
C ILE A 136 36.85 -44.13 29.95
N ILE A 137 37.82 -43.20 30.00
CA ILE A 137 39.22 -43.54 30.30
C ILE A 137 39.35 -44.12 31.72
N SER A 138 38.70 -43.50 32.70
CA SER A 138 38.75 -43.98 34.09
C SER A 138 38.02 -45.29 34.30
N GLN A 139 36.88 -45.51 33.61
CA GLN A 139 36.21 -46.80 33.57
C GLN A 139 37.09 -47.85 32.90
N GLY A 140 37.71 -47.57 31.74
CA GLY A 140 38.65 -48.50 31.10
C GLY A 140 39.79 -48.92 32.03
N GLN A 141 40.35 -47.98 32.80
CA GLN A 141 41.35 -48.26 33.83
C GLN A 141 40.78 -49.03 35.03
N GLN A 142 39.55 -48.76 35.46
CA GLN A 142 38.88 -49.53 36.50
C GLN A 142 38.59 -50.95 36.03
N THR A 143 38.14 -51.17 34.79
CA THR A 143 37.89 -52.50 34.23
C THR A 143 39.18 -53.31 34.15
N SER A 144 40.31 -52.70 33.81
CA SER A 144 41.61 -53.40 33.81
C SER A 144 42.06 -53.75 35.23
N ARG A 145 41.93 -52.83 36.20
CA ARG A 145 42.25 -53.11 37.62
C ARG A 145 41.31 -54.14 38.23
N VAL A 146 40.02 -54.11 37.89
CA VAL A 146 39.03 -55.10 38.33
C VAL A 146 39.33 -56.46 37.72
N GLN A 147 39.75 -56.55 36.45
CA GLN A 147 40.23 -57.80 35.87
C GLN A 147 41.51 -58.32 36.55
N GLU A 148 42.44 -57.44 36.90
CA GLU A 148 43.66 -57.81 37.63
C GLU A 148 43.33 -58.31 39.04
N VAL A 149 42.48 -57.59 39.78
CA VAL A 149 42.00 -58.01 41.11
C VAL A 149 41.19 -59.30 41.02
N LEU A 150 40.34 -59.46 40.00
CA LEU A 150 39.59 -60.71 39.78
C LEU A 150 40.52 -61.87 39.42
N SER A 151 41.60 -61.64 38.65
CA SER A 151 42.60 -62.68 38.41
C SER A 151 43.34 -63.07 39.68
N MET A 152 43.65 -62.10 40.55
CA MET A 152 44.29 -62.34 41.84
C MET A 152 43.36 -63.04 42.83
N VAL A 153 42.05 -62.71 42.81
CA VAL A 153 41.02 -63.37 43.61
C VAL A 153 40.73 -64.77 43.10
N LEU A 154 40.73 -65.00 41.78
CA LEU A 154 40.65 -66.35 41.19
C LEU A 154 41.88 -67.20 41.53
N GLU A 155 43.06 -66.62 41.52
CA GLU A 155 44.30 -67.27 41.94
C GLU A 155 44.26 -67.61 43.45
N LYS A 156 43.75 -66.69 44.28
CA LYS A 156 43.51 -66.92 45.72
C LYS A 156 42.43 -67.97 45.99
N LEU A 157 41.33 -67.98 45.22
CA LEU A 157 40.25 -68.97 45.31
C LEU A 157 40.67 -70.36 44.80
N ALA A 158 41.65 -70.45 43.90
CA ALA A 158 42.23 -71.71 43.45
C ALA A 158 43.16 -72.35 44.50
N LEU A 159 43.60 -71.59 45.50
CA LEU A 159 44.54 -72.03 46.55
C LEU A 159 43.88 -72.26 47.93
N GLU A 160 42.58 -72.01 48.09
CA GLU A 160 41.90 -72.10 49.39
C GLU A 160 40.79 -73.17 49.39
N PRO A 161 40.71 -74.09 50.38
CA PRO A 161 39.81 -75.23 50.34
C PRO A 161 38.36 -74.83 50.63
N ARG A 162 37.43 -75.44 49.89
CA ARG A 162 35.97 -75.20 49.98
C ARG A 162 35.44 -75.40 51.41
N GLN A 163 34.87 -74.35 51.97
CA GLN A 163 34.01 -74.43 53.15
C GLN A 163 32.61 -73.90 52.81
N HIS A 164 31.59 -74.69 53.15
CA HIS A 164 30.17 -74.46 52.89
C HIS A 164 29.70 -73.09 53.40
N ILE A 165 28.95 -72.36 52.59
CA ILE A 165 28.17 -71.19 53.02
C ILE A 165 26.69 -71.46 52.70
N ASN A 166 25.89 -71.51 53.77
CA ASN A 166 24.44 -71.61 53.73
C ASN A 166 23.84 -70.34 53.10
N MET A 167 22.95 -70.57 52.14
CA MET A 167 22.19 -69.57 51.41
C MET A 167 21.02 -69.10 52.28
N HIS A 168 21.14 -67.93 52.92
CA HIS A 168 19.99 -67.24 53.50
C HIS A 168 19.41 -66.28 52.47
N ASP A 169 18.24 -66.66 51.98
CA ASP A 169 17.30 -65.85 51.21
C ASP A 169 16.88 -64.61 52.03
N SER A 170 17.06 -63.42 51.45
CA SER A 170 16.55 -62.16 52.02
C SER A 170 16.19 -61.20 50.89
N VAL A 171 15.06 -61.49 50.24
CA VAL A 171 14.33 -60.51 49.43
C VAL A 171 13.58 -59.56 50.36
N LEU A 172 14.04 -58.31 50.44
CA LEU A 172 13.23 -57.19 50.98
C LEU A 172 12.85 -56.27 49.81
N THR A 173 11.65 -56.48 49.29
CA THR A 173 10.93 -55.51 48.46
C THR A 173 10.38 -54.41 49.37
N GLN A 174 11.08 -53.28 49.45
CA GLN A 174 10.57 -52.10 50.10
C GLN A 174 9.70 -51.32 49.10
N GLU A 175 8.39 -51.49 49.25
CA GLU A 175 7.38 -50.67 48.58
C GLU A 175 7.41 -49.27 49.19
N ASN A 176 7.83 -48.28 48.42
CA ASN A 176 7.59 -46.88 48.75
C ASN A 176 6.89 -46.19 47.58
N HIS A 177 5.58 -46.11 47.70
CA HIS A 177 4.69 -45.38 46.82
C HIS A 177 4.87 -43.89 47.11
N SER A 178 5.49 -43.15 46.20
CA SER A 178 5.56 -41.68 46.27
C SER A 178 5.56 -41.11 44.86
N THR A 179 4.39 -41.14 44.23
CA THR A 179 4.03 -40.30 43.09
C THR A 179 3.18 -39.13 43.60
N PRO A 180 3.68 -37.89 43.58
CA PRO A 180 2.83 -36.72 43.46
C PRO A 180 2.62 -36.46 41.96
N ALA A 181 1.38 -36.66 41.51
CA ALA A 181 0.92 -36.26 40.20
C ALA A 181 1.06 -34.73 40.06
N MET A 182 1.90 -34.29 39.12
CA MET A 182 1.97 -32.91 38.68
C MET A 182 0.92 -32.69 37.59
N THR A 183 -0.36 -32.59 37.97
CA THR A 183 -1.43 -32.14 37.06
C THR A 183 -2.62 -31.66 37.88
N ASP A 184 -2.56 -30.43 38.39
CA ASP A 184 -3.76 -29.66 38.78
C ASP A 184 -3.67 -28.18 38.39
N ASP A 185 -2.50 -27.65 38.02
CA ASP A 185 -2.38 -26.26 37.55
C ASP A 185 -2.81 -26.02 36.08
N LEU A 186 -3.14 -27.05 35.33
CA LEU A 186 -3.62 -26.92 33.93
C LEU A 186 -5.15 -26.86 33.77
N ILE A 187 -5.93 -27.01 34.85
CA ILE A 187 -7.41 -26.96 34.80
C ILE A 187 -7.96 -25.64 35.38
N SER A 188 -7.11 -24.78 35.96
CA SER A 188 -7.51 -23.45 36.45
C SER A 188 -7.38 -22.31 35.42
N LEU A 189 -6.90 -22.58 34.19
CA LEU A 189 -6.70 -21.57 33.14
C LEU A 189 -7.65 -21.76 31.93
N MET A 190 -8.77 -22.45 32.12
CA MET A 190 -9.82 -22.62 31.10
C MET A 190 -11.22 -22.81 31.73
N GLY A 191 -11.51 -22.00 32.76
CA GLY A 191 -12.85 -21.84 33.35
C GLY A 191 -13.18 -20.38 33.55
#